data_AF-B9DLZ0-F1
#
_entry.id   AF-B9DLZ0-F1
#
_cell.length_a   1.000
_cell.length_b   1.000
_cell.length_c   1.000
_cell.angle_alpha   90.00
_cell.angle_beta   90.00
_cell.angle_gamma   90.00
#
_symmetry.space_group_name_H-M   'P 1'
#
loop_
_entity.id
_entity.type
_entity.pdbx_description
1 polymer ?
#
loop_
_entity_poly.entity_id
_entity_poly.type
_entity_poly.pdbx_seq_one_letter_code
_entity_poly.pdbx_strand_id
1 'polypeptide(L)'
;MNERYSRQILFKNIGVEGQEKISQKHVLIIGMGALGTHLADGLVRAGVRKLTIVDRDYIEFSNLQRQTMYTENDAKEALPKVIAAKERLTEIRSDIEIDAYIDQVNPPFLEEHAQHVDLILDATDNFDTRLLVNDFAYKYNIPWIYGGVVQSTYIEAAFIPGQTPCFNCVMPQLPVINMTCDTVGVIQPAVTMTTSLQLRDALKILTDTPFTPKLTYGDIWEGTHYTFGFSRMFDSTCTTCGPNPTYPHLHQTDQQYATLCGRDTVQYSNENITQEMLKQYLDAHHIHYHANPYMLRFEFNGHRIVSFSGGRMLIHGMTKPTEAIKLMNQLLG
;
A
#
# COMPACT_ATOMS: atom_id res chain seq x y z
N MET A 1 -33.16 -6.54 9.47
CA MET A 1 -32.32 -5.66 8.63
C MET A 1 -31.23 -5.07 9.50
N ASN A 2 -29.97 -5.13 9.08
CA ASN A 2 -28.87 -4.52 9.83
C ASN A 2 -29.01 -2.99 9.78
N GLU A 3 -29.38 -2.36 10.89
CA GLU A 3 -29.60 -0.89 11.00
C GLU A 3 -28.41 -0.09 10.46
N ARG A 4 -27.19 -0.62 10.65
CA ARG A 4 -25.91 -0.03 10.21
C ARG A 4 -25.88 0.33 8.73
N TYR A 5 -26.45 -0.52 7.86
CA TYR A 5 -26.37 -0.36 6.40
C TYR A 5 -27.67 0.16 5.78
N SER A 6 -28.64 0.60 6.59
CA SER A 6 -29.96 1.03 6.12
C SER A 6 -29.89 2.09 5.00
N ARG A 7 -28.96 3.05 5.10
CA ARG A 7 -28.77 4.10 4.07
C ARG A 7 -28.09 3.58 2.81
N GLN A 8 -27.13 2.66 2.96
CA GLN A 8 -26.41 2.08 1.83
C GLN A 8 -27.32 1.14 1.01
N ILE A 9 -28.15 0.35 1.68
CA ILE A 9 -29.13 -0.56 1.05
C ILE A 9 -30.15 0.21 0.21
N LEU A 10 -30.50 1.45 0.57
CA LEU A 10 -31.42 2.28 -0.22
C LEU A 10 -30.83 2.70 -1.58
N PHE A 11 -29.51 2.65 -1.74
CA PHE A 11 -28.90 2.93 -3.03
C PHE A 11 -29.13 1.74 -3.96
N LYS A 12 -29.89 1.96 -5.03
CA LYS A 12 -30.38 0.92 -5.95
C LYS A 12 -29.29 -0.01 -6.50
N ASN A 13 -28.07 0.50 -6.73
CA ASN A 13 -26.98 -0.30 -7.27
C ASN A 13 -26.31 -1.20 -6.22
N ILE A 14 -26.60 -1.02 -4.93
CA ILE A 14 -26.17 -1.93 -3.85
C ILE A 14 -27.34 -2.80 -3.41
N GLY A 15 -28.44 -2.18 -2.93
CA GLY A 15 -29.59 -2.96 -2.44
C GLY A 15 -29.24 -3.89 -1.27
N VAL A 16 -30.14 -4.82 -0.95
CA VAL A 16 -29.90 -5.83 0.07
C VAL A 16 -28.86 -6.86 -0.42
N GLU A 17 -29.00 -7.31 -1.67
CA GLU A 17 -28.13 -8.33 -2.27
C GLU A 17 -26.67 -7.85 -2.37
N GLY A 18 -26.44 -6.63 -2.89
CA GLY A 18 -25.08 -6.08 -2.97
C GLY A 18 -24.45 -5.87 -1.61
N GLN A 19 -25.24 -5.52 -0.58
CA GLN A 19 -24.73 -5.42 0.78
C GLN A 19 -24.28 -6.78 1.33
N GLU A 20 -25.04 -7.85 1.03
CA GLU A 20 -24.70 -9.22 1.39
C GLU A 20 -23.42 -9.67 0.69
N LYS A 21 -23.31 -9.40 -0.62
CA LYS A 21 -22.08 -9.64 -1.40
C LYS A 21 -20.88 -8.94 -0.79
N ILE A 22 -20.95 -7.62 -0.56
CA ILE A 22 -19.85 -6.84 0.07
C ILE A 22 -19.36 -7.51 1.36
N SER A 23 -20.28 -8.05 2.17
CA SER A 23 -19.94 -8.71 3.44
C SER A 23 -19.24 -10.06 3.31
N GLN A 24 -19.27 -10.68 2.14
CA GLN A 24 -18.62 -11.95 1.85
C GLN A 24 -17.26 -11.78 1.15
N LYS A 25 -16.91 -10.54 0.76
CA LYS A 25 -15.69 -10.27 0.00
C LYS A 25 -14.46 -10.14 0.89
N HIS A 26 -13.31 -10.54 0.34
CA HIS A 26 -11.98 -10.36 0.90
C HIS A 26 -11.18 -9.38 0.04
N VAL A 27 -10.72 -8.28 0.64
CA VAL A 27 -9.94 -7.25 -0.06
C VAL A 27 -8.50 -7.17 0.49
N LEU A 28 -7.52 -7.16 -0.40
CA LEU A 28 -6.13 -6.83 -0.08
C LEU A 28 -5.90 -5.33 -0.29
N ILE A 29 -5.33 -4.66 0.71
CA ILE A 29 -4.88 -3.26 0.62
C ILE A 29 -3.37 -3.22 0.76
N ILE A 30 -2.69 -2.74 -0.28
CA ILE A 30 -1.22 -2.61 -0.32
C ILE A 30 -0.85 -1.18 0.00
N GLY A 31 -0.22 -0.98 1.15
CA GLY A 31 0.08 0.33 1.71
C GLY A 31 -1.03 0.80 2.64
N MET A 32 -0.66 1.14 3.87
CA MET A 32 -1.49 1.76 4.91
C MET A 32 -1.05 3.21 5.16
N GLY A 33 -0.63 3.89 4.10
CA GLY A 33 -0.39 5.34 4.09
C GLY A 33 -1.67 6.15 3.87
N ALA A 34 -1.53 7.29 3.20
CA ALA A 34 -2.63 8.26 3.04
C ALA A 34 -3.84 7.68 2.32
N LEU A 35 -3.63 6.94 1.23
CA LEU A 35 -4.71 6.28 0.51
C LEU A 35 -5.26 5.10 1.32
N GLY A 36 -4.38 4.20 1.77
CA GLY A 36 -4.76 2.96 2.46
C GLY A 36 -5.65 3.17 3.67
N THR A 37 -5.37 4.18 4.50
CA THR A 37 -6.19 4.48 5.68
C THR A 37 -7.64 4.85 5.32
N HIS A 38 -7.84 5.65 4.26
CA HIS A 38 -9.18 6.04 3.80
C HIS A 38 -9.91 4.88 3.12
N LEU A 39 -9.18 4.07 2.32
CA LEU A 39 -9.74 2.89 1.68
C LEU A 39 -10.21 1.86 2.70
N ALA A 40 -9.37 1.55 3.69
CA ALA A 40 -9.71 0.60 4.73
C ALA A 40 -10.91 1.07 5.54
N ASP A 41 -10.91 2.31 6.06
CA ASP A 41 -12.06 2.87 6.79
C ASP A 41 -13.35 2.81 5.96
N GLY A 42 -13.29 3.22 4.69
CA GLY A 42 -14.41 3.20 3.77
C GLY A 42 -14.96 1.79 3.53
N LEU A 43 -14.11 0.79 3.30
CA LEU A 43 -14.53 -0.60 3.07
C LEU A 43 -15.13 -1.25 4.32
N VAL A 44 -14.53 -1.03 5.49
CA VAL A 44 -15.05 -1.55 6.77
C VAL A 44 -16.44 -0.97 7.04
N ARG A 45 -16.61 0.34 6.82
CA ARG A 45 -17.91 1.02 6.96
C ARG A 45 -18.92 0.61 5.90
N ALA A 46 -18.47 0.29 4.68
CA ALA A 46 -19.32 -0.22 3.61
C ALA A 46 -19.76 -1.68 3.85
N GLY A 47 -19.08 -2.39 4.75
CA GLY A 47 -19.51 -3.69 5.23
C GLY A 47 -18.64 -4.87 4.79
N VAL A 48 -17.45 -4.62 4.23
CA VAL A 48 -16.43 -5.68 4.04
C VAL A 48 -16.11 -6.30 5.40
N ARG A 49 -16.00 -7.64 5.44
CA ARG A 49 -15.72 -8.40 6.66
C ARG A 49 -14.32 -8.96 6.74
N LYS A 50 -13.62 -9.11 5.62
CA LYS A 50 -12.26 -9.63 5.59
C LYS A 50 -11.33 -8.70 4.84
N LEU A 51 -10.30 -8.22 5.52
CA LEU A 51 -9.24 -7.41 4.94
C LEU A 51 -7.89 -8.07 5.16
N THR A 52 -7.06 -8.06 4.13
CA THR A 52 -5.60 -8.18 4.31
C THR A 52 -5.00 -6.81 4.11
N ILE A 53 -4.21 -6.34 5.07
CA ILE A 53 -3.49 -5.07 4.99
C ILE A 53 -1.99 -5.31 5.14
N VAL A 54 -1.21 -4.70 4.27
CA VAL A 54 0.25 -4.83 4.27
C VAL A 54 0.91 -3.47 4.13
N ASP A 55 1.82 -3.17 5.04
CA ASP A 55 2.68 -1.99 4.98
C ASP A 55 3.94 -2.27 5.80
N ARG A 56 5.09 -1.87 5.25
CA ARG A 56 6.39 -2.06 5.87
C ARG A 56 6.81 -0.90 6.78
N ASP A 57 6.09 0.21 6.74
CA ASP A 57 6.44 1.44 7.46
C ASP A 57 5.84 1.50 8.87
N TYR A 58 6.40 2.42 9.65
CA TYR A 58 5.87 2.87 10.93
C TYR A 58 5.34 4.30 10.80
N ILE A 59 4.64 4.77 11.84
CA ILE A 59 4.00 6.08 11.85
C ILE A 59 5.01 7.15 12.26
N GLU A 60 5.09 8.21 11.46
CA GLU A 60 5.88 9.42 11.75
C GLU A 60 5.00 10.66 11.85
N PHE A 61 5.43 11.70 12.58
CA PHE A 61 4.68 12.95 12.71
C PHE A 61 4.33 13.61 11.36
N SER A 62 5.24 13.53 10.39
CA SER A 62 5.04 14.06 9.02
C SER A 62 3.89 13.36 8.27
N ASN A 63 3.44 12.21 8.76
CA ASN A 63 2.35 11.43 8.17
C ASN A 63 0.98 11.97 8.60
N LEU A 64 0.87 12.57 9.79
CA LEU A 64 -0.40 12.90 10.44
C LEU A 64 -1.25 13.92 9.67
N GLN A 65 -0.63 14.77 8.85
CA GLN A 65 -1.36 15.74 8.02
C GLN A 65 -2.30 15.11 6.97
N ARG A 66 -2.04 13.85 6.57
CA ARG A 66 -2.78 13.15 5.49
C ARG A 66 -3.24 11.73 5.83
N GLN A 67 -2.68 11.11 6.86
CA GLN A 67 -2.99 9.73 7.27
C GLN A 67 -3.94 9.78 8.47
N THR A 68 -5.23 9.96 8.17
CA THR A 68 -6.28 10.37 9.11
C THR A 68 -6.60 9.34 10.21
N MET A 69 -6.14 8.10 10.06
CA MET A 69 -6.36 7.03 11.04
C MET A 69 -5.44 7.14 12.26
N TYR A 70 -4.28 7.77 12.10
CA TYR A 70 -3.18 7.80 13.08
C TYR A 70 -3.20 9.07 13.94
N THR A 71 -2.61 8.96 15.12
CA THR A 71 -2.56 10.00 16.13
C THR A 71 -1.12 10.40 16.47
N GLU A 72 -0.95 11.50 17.19
CA GLU A 72 0.36 11.88 17.74
C GLU A 72 0.95 10.82 18.68
N ASN A 73 0.09 10.09 19.40
CA ASN A 73 0.57 9.02 20.28
C ASN A 73 1.19 7.88 19.47
N ASP A 74 0.53 7.47 18.39
CA ASP A 74 1.03 6.41 17.50
C ASP A 74 2.38 6.80 16.87
N ALA A 75 2.56 8.08 16.54
CA ALA A 75 3.82 8.62 16.04
C ALA A 75 4.93 8.67 17.11
N LYS A 76 4.61 8.99 18.37
CA LYS A 76 5.56 8.99 19.49
C LYS A 76 6.10 7.59 19.75
N GLU A 77 5.19 6.62 19.83
CA GLU A 77 5.49 5.19 20.00
C GLU A 77 6.08 4.55 18.75
N ALA A 78 5.97 5.24 17.61
CA ALA A 78 6.38 4.79 16.30
C ALA A 78 5.81 3.40 15.98
N LEU A 79 4.49 3.27 16.15
CA LEU A 79 3.78 2.02 15.88
C LEU A 79 3.85 1.67 14.38
N PRO A 80 3.94 0.37 14.03
CA PRO A 80 3.74 -0.06 12.66
C PRO A 80 2.37 0.37 12.16
N LYS A 81 2.30 0.88 10.92
CA LYS A 81 1.06 1.43 10.34
C LYS A 81 -0.09 0.42 10.35
N VAL A 82 0.18 -0.81 9.92
CA VAL A 82 -0.83 -1.88 9.88
C VAL A 82 -1.38 -2.25 11.26
N ILE A 83 -0.59 -2.13 12.34
CA ILE A 83 -1.02 -2.46 13.69
C ILE A 83 -2.00 -1.39 14.20
N ALA A 84 -1.60 -0.13 14.15
CA ALA A 84 -2.48 0.98 14.53
C ALA A 84 -3.76 1.02 13.68
N ALA A 85 -3.64 0.70 12.39
CA ALA A 85 -4.80 0.59 11.51
C ALA A 85 -5.74 -0.55 11.93
N LYS A 86 -5.21 -1.74 12.20
CA LYS A 86 -6.03 -2.88 12.65
C LYS A 86 -6.77 -2.56 13.94
N GLU A 87 -6.12 -1.94 14.92
CA GLU A 87 -6.74 -1.51 16.16
C GLU A 87 -7.93 -0.57 15.88
N ARG A 88 -7.70 0.49 15.10
CA ARG A 88 -8.73 1.48 14.78
C ARG A 88 -9.90 0.90 13.97
N LEU A 89 -9.62 0.05 12.99
CA LEU A 89 -10.66 -0.57 12.18
C LEU A 89 -11.53 -1.53 12.99
N THR A 90 -10.94 -2.21 13.99
CA THR A 90 -11.68 -3.09 14.92
C THR A 90 -12.62 -2.29 15.83
N GLU A 91 -12.27 -1.06 16.19
CA GLU A 91 -13.17 -0.13 16.91
C GLU A 91 -14.39 0.27 16.06
N ILE A 92 -14.22 0.42 14.74
CA ILE A 92 -15.33 0.73 13.82
C ILE A 92 -16.29 -0.47 13.72
N ARG A 93 -15.74 -1.68 13.71
CA ARG A 93 -16.49 -2.91 13.48
C ARG A 93 -15.79 -4.08 14.17
N SER A 94 -16.38 -4.62 15.23
CA SER A 94 -15.77 -5.70 16.01
C SER A 94 -15.84 -7.08 15.36
N ASP A 95 -16.75 -7.31 14.39
CA ASP A 95 -16.87 -8.58 13.64
C ASP A 95 -16.02 -8.61 12.36
N ILE A 96 -15.04 -7.71 12.21
CA ILE A 96 -14.12 -7.71 11.08
C ILE A 96 -12.93 -8.65 11.31
N GLU A 97 -12.57 -9.41 10.29
CA GLU A 97 -11.35 -10.19 10.20
C GLU A 97 -10.29 -9.36 9.48
N ILE A 98 -9.16 -9.09 10.15
CA ILE A 98 -8.05 -8.31 9.59
C ILE A 98 -6.75 -9.07 9.77
N ASP A 99 -6.19 -9.50 8.63
CA ASP A 99 -4.83 -10.02 8.53
C ASP A 99 -3.88 -8.85 8.26
N ALA A 100 -3.05 -8.51 9.24
CA ALA A 100 -2.18 -7.34 9.22
C ALA A 100 -0.70 -7.77 9.17
N TYR A 101 -0.02 -7.39 8.09
CA TYR A 101 1.36 -7.79 7.83
C TYR A 101 2.31 -6.59 7.84
N ILE A 102 3.27 -6.60 8.77
CA ILE A 102 4.34 -5.60 8.84
C ILE A 102 5.45 -6.01 7.85
N ASP A 103 5.12 -5.99 6.56
CA ASP A 103 5.97 -6.58 5.53
C ASP A 103 5.97 -5.77 4.24
N GLN A 104 6.95 -6.06 3.40
CA GLN A 104 7.03 -5.58 2.03
C GLN A 104 6.32 -6.56 1.10
N VAL A 105 5.56 -6.03 0.14
CA VAL A 105 4.99 -6.86 -0.92
C VAL A 105 6.09 -7.32 -1.86
N ASN A 106 6.26 -8.64 -1.96
CA ASN A 106 7.14 -9.34 -2.88
C ASN A 106 6.39 -10.56 -3.49
N PRO A 107 6.98 -11.29 -4.46
CA PRO A 107 6.28 -12.44 -5.05
C PRO A 107 5.85 -13.51 -4.03
N PRO A 108 6.71 -13.97 -3.08
CA PRO A 108 6.28 -14.93 -2.05
C PRO A 108 5.07 -14.46 -1.24
N PHE A 109 5.07 -13.20 -0.78
CA PHE A 109 3.95 -12.62 -0.04
C PHE A 109 2.63 -12.70 -0.81
N LEU A 110 2.65 -12.32 -2.09
CA LEU A 110 1.45 -12.34 -2.92
C LEU A 110 0.97 -13.76 -3.20
N GLU A 111 1.90 -14.69 -3.47
CA GLU A 111 1.58 -16.10 -3.67
C GLU A 111 0.94 -16.73 -2.43
N GLU A 112 1.38 -16.35 -1.23
CA GLU A 112 0.83 -16.88 0.03
C GLU A 112 -0.50 -16.23 0.43
N HIS A 113 -0.63 -14.91 0.29
CA HIS A 113 -1.71 -14.15 0.92
C HIS A 113 -2.73 -13.53 -0.03
N ALA A 114 -2.46 -13.48 -1.34
CA ALA A 114 -3.26 -12.69 -2.28
C ALA A 114 -4.00 -13.51 -3.34
N GLN A 115 -3.76 -14.82 -3.49
CA GLN A 115 -4.36 -15.62 -4.58
C GLN A 115 -5.90 -15.73 -4.52
N HIS A 116 -6.50 -15.56 -3.34
CA HIS A 116 -7.92 -15.79 -3.12
C HIS A 116 -8.68 -14.52 -2.72
N VAL A 117 -8.08 -13.35 -2.91
CA VAL A 117 -8.76 -12.07 -2.66
C VAL A 117 -9.68 -11.73 -3.83
N ASP A 118 -10.79 -11.07 -3.55
CA ASP A 118 -11.74 -10.63 -4.58
C ASP A 118 -11.29 -9.33 -5.27
N LEU A 119 -10.43 -8.56 -4.60
CA LEU A 119 -9.99 -7.25 -5.05
C LEU A 119 -8.66 -6.87 -4.41
N ILE A 120 -7.76 -6.30 -5.20
CA ILE A 120 -6.55 -5.63 -4.72
C ILE A 120 -6.75 -4.11 -4.83
N LEU A 121 -6.51 -3.39 -3.74
CA LEU A 121 -6.42 -1.94 -3.72
C LEU A 121 -4.97 -1.52 -3.56
N ASP A 122 -4.45 -0.79 -4.54
CA ASP A 122 -3.13 -0.21 -4.49
C ASP A 122 -3.17 1.21 -3.90
N ALA A 123 -2.50 1.32 -2.76
CA ALA A 123 -2.25 2.54 -2.02
C ALA A 123 -0.73 2.75 -1.79
N THR A 124 0.12 2.10 -2.60
CA THR A 124 1.58 2.22 -2.56
C THR A 124 2.07 3.46 -3.31
N ASP A 125 3.26 3.93 -2.93
CA ASP A 125 4.02 4.98 -3.62
C ASP A 125 5.19 4.42 -4.44
N ASN A 126 5.33 3.09 -4.51
CA ASN A 126 6.46 2.43 -5.14
C ASN A 126 6.11 1.83 -6.51
N PHE A 127 6.76 2.31 -7.56
CA PHE A 127 6.49 1.88 -8.94
C PHE A 127 6.78 0.39 -9.18
N ASP A 128 7.88 -0.15 -8.64
CA ASP A 128 8.24 -1.57 -8.80
C ASP A 128 7.17 -2.49 -8.17
N THR A 129 6.62 -2.09 -7.02
CA THR A 129 5.49 -2.79 -6.38
C THR A 129 4.26 -2.77 -7.27
N ARG A 130 3.99 -1.68 -7.99
CA ARG A 130 2.86 -1.61 -8.94
C ARG A 130 3.06 -2.56 -10.12
N LEU A 131 4.28 -2.66 -10.64
CA LEU A 131 4.63 -3.62 -11.71
C LEU A 131 4.47 -5.07 -11.26
N LEU A 132 4.90 -5.36 -10.03
CA LEU A 132 4.71 -6.67 -9.40
C LEU A 132 3.22 -7.02 -9.23
N VAL A 133 2.43 -6.11 -8.66
CA VAL A 133 0.98 -6.29 -8.43
C VAL A 133 0.25 -6.42 -9.76
N ASN A 134 0.65 -5.67 -10.77
CA ASN A 134 0.12 -5.78 -12.14
C ASN A 134 0.29 -7.19 -12.70
N ASP A 135 1.50 -7.74 -12.64
CA ASP A 135 1.77 -9.10 -13.11
C ASP A 135 0.98 -10.14 -12.31
N PHE A 136 0.94 -10.00 -10.99
CA PHE A 136 0.19 -10.89 -10.11
C PHE A 136 -1.31 -10.89 -10.43
N ALA A 137 -1.92 -9.69 -10.48
CA ALA A 137 -3.35 -9.51 -10.71
C ALA A 137 -3.78 -10.13 -12.05
N TYR A 138 -3.00 -9.92 -13.12
CA TYR A 138 -3.31 -10.49 -14.43
C TYR A 138 -3.03 -11.98 -14.54
N LYS A 139 -2.03 -12.51 -13.82
CA LYS A 139 -1.77 -13.96 -13.74
C LYS A 139 -2.90 -14.71 -13.05
N TYR A 140 -3.40 -14.16 -11.94
CA TYR A 140 -4.42 -14.80 -11.10
C TYR A 140 -5.86 -14.35 -11.39
N ASN A 141 -6.06 -13.49 -12.39
CA ASN A 141 -7.37 -12.97 -12.78
C ASN A 141 -8.10 -12.23 -11.62
N ILE A 142 -7.36 -11.41 -10.88
CA ILE A 142 -7.85 -10.64 -9.74
C ILE A 142 -7.99 -9.17 -10.15
N PRO A 143 -9.16 -8.54 -9.97
CA PRO A 143 -9.30 -7.10 -10.18
C PRO A 143 -8.37 -6.29 -9.27
N TRP A 144 -7.77 -5.24 -9.83
CA TRP A 144 -6.84 -4.38 -9.12
C TRP A 144 -7.18 -2.91 -9.40
N ILE A 145 -7.31 -2.10 -8.35
CA ILE A 145 -7.55 -0.65 -8.50
C ILE A 145 -6.31 0.13 -8.08
N TYR A 146 -5.73 0.82 -9.05
CA TYR A 146 -4.62 1.74 -8.89
C TYR A 146 -5.09 3.10 -8.38
N GLY A 147 -4.40 3.64 -7.37
CA GLY A 147 -4.53 5.01 -6.92
C GLY A 147 -3.17 5.69 -6.85
N GLY A 148 -3.09 6.93 -7.34
CA GLY A 148 -1.89 7.77 -7.25
C GLY A 148 -2.23 9.18 -6.81
N VAL A 149 -1.33 9.79 -6.04
CA VAL A 149 -1.44 11.19 -5.59
C VAL A 149 -0.06 11.80 -5.53
N VAL A 150 0.08 13.02 -6.03
CA VAL A 150 1.27 13.83 -5.84
C VAL A 150 0.91 15.31 -5.98
N GLN A 151 1.43 16.16 -5.09
CA GLN A 151 1.02 17.57 -4.97
C GLN A 151 -0.50 17.68 -4.77
N SER A 152 -1.20 18.34 -5.69
CA SER A 152 -2.66 18.48 -5.78
C SER A 152 -3.30 17.53 -6.80
N THR A 153 -2.49 16.73 -7.50
CA THR A 153 -2.97 15.83 -8.54
C THR A 153 -3.43 14.50 -7.98
N TYR A 154 -4.45 13.92 -8.62
CA TYR A 154 -5.02 12.63 -8.30
C TYR A 154 -5.20 11.80 -9.56
N ILE A 155 -4.98 10.49 -9.45
CA ILE A 155 -5.21 9.52 -10.52
C ILE A 155 -5.80 8.24 -9.97
N GLU A 156 -6.75 7.66 -10.69
CA GLU A 156 -7.34 6.36 -10.39
C GLU A 156 -7.60 5.59 -11.68
N ALA A 157 -7.38 4.27 -11.64
CA ALA A 157 -7.82 3.36 -12.70
C ALA A 157 -8.06 1.95 -12.13
N ALA A 158 -9.20 1.36 -12.48
CA ALA A 158 -9.48 -0.05 -12.25
C ALA A 158 -8.94 -0.92 -13.41
N PHE A 159 -7.99 -1.80 -13.10
CA PHE A 159 -7.46 -2.81 -14.00
C PHE A 159 -8.18 -4.14 -13.75
N ILE A 160 -8.90 -4.63 -14.75
CA ILE A 160 -9.69 -5.85 -14.68
C ILE A 160 -9.16 -6.83 -15.73
N PRO A 161 -8.48 -7.92 -15.31
CA PRO A 161 -7.98 -8.94 -16.22
C PRO A 161 -9.08 -9.46 -17.17
N GLY A 162 -8.72 -9.66 -18.45
CA GLY A 162 -9.66 -10.04 -19.50
C GLY A 162 -10.58 -8.92 -20.01
N GLN A 163 -10.64 -7.75 -19.36
CA GLN A 163 -11.48 -6.61 -19.79
C GLN A 163 -10.68 -5.35 -20.13
N THR A 164 -9.61 -5.07 -19.39
CA THR A 164 -8.77 -3.89 -19.59
C THR A 164 -7.35 -4.27 -19.98
N PRO A 165 -6.62 -3.42 -20.73
CA PRO A 165 -5.18 -3.56 -20.83
C PRO A 165 -4.55 -3.30 -19.46
N CYS A 166 -3.38 -3.90 -19.23
CA CYS A 166 -2.70 -3.84 -17.94
C CYS A 166 -1.98 -2.50 -17.71
N PHE A 167 -1.47 -2.29 -16.49
CA PHE A 167 -0.75 -1.07 -16.12
C PHE A 167 0.48 -0.82 -17.01
N ASN A 168 1.20 -1.89 -17.39
CA ASN A 168 2.34 -1.80 -18.33
C ASN A 168 1.95 -1.28 -19.72
N CYS A 169 0.73 -1.55 -20.18
CA CYS A 169 0.25 -1.00 -21.44
C CYS A 169 -0.08 0.50 -21.33
N VAL A 170 -0.65 0.91 -20.20
CA VAL A 170 -1.23 2.25 -20.02
C VAL A 170 -0.18 3.27 -19.60
N MET A 171 0.65 2.97 -18.61
CA MET A 171 1.54 3.98 -17.99
C MET A 171 2.52 4.65 -18.96
N PRO A 172 3.16 3.95 -19.91
CA PRO A 172 4.06 4.60 -20.87
C PRO A 172 3.39 5.66 -21.76
N GLN A 173 2.06 5.62 -21.86
CA GLN A 173 1.27 6.54 -22.69
C GLN A 173 0.79 7.77 -21.91
N LEU A 174 0.94 7.78 -20.58
CA LEU A 174 0.58 8.91 -19.74
C LEU A 174 1.77 9.89 -19.65
N PRO A 175 1.52 11.21 -19.55
CA PRO A 175 2.58 12.16 -19.27
C PRO A 175 3.25 11.77 -17.94
N VAL A 176 4.55 11.46 -18.00
CA VAL A 176 5.33 10.91 -16.89
C VAL A 176 5.28 11.85 -15.70
N ILE A 177 4.74 11.37 -14.58
CA ILE A 177 4.89 12.01 -13.27
C ILE A 177 5.81 11.13 -12.41
N ASN A 178 7.12 11.20 -12.65
CA ASN A 178 8.14 10.54 -11.82
C ASN A 178 8.42 11.35 -10.54
N MET A 179 7.37 11.77 -9.83
CA MET A 179 7.48 12.56 -8.61
C MET A 179 6.85 11.81 -7.44
N THR A 180 7.50 11.83 -6.27
CA THR A 180 6.96 11.22 -5.04
C THR A 180 6.42 12.30 -4.10
N CYS A 181 5.44 11.94 -3.26
CA CYS A 181 4.89 12.86 -2.25
C CYS A 181 5.97 13.45 -1.33
N ASP A 182 7.03 12.70 -1.05
CA ASP A 182 8.09 13.14 -0.14
C ASP A 182 9.04 14.15 -0.79
N THR A 183 9.14 14.16 -2.13
CA THR A 183 9.98 15.11 -2.88
C THR A 183 9.27 16.41 -3.25
N VAL A 184 7.96 16.38 -3.47
CA VAL A 184 7.21 17.55 -4.00
C VAL A 184 5.98 17.92 -3.18
N GLY A 185 5.72 17.20 -2.09
CA GLY A 185 4.57 17.40 -1.22
C GLY A 185 3.29 16.73 -1.72
N VAL A 186 2.28 16.72 -0.85
CA VAL A 186 0.93 16.23 -1.13
C VAL A 186 -0.08 16.88 -0.19
N ILE A 187 -1.23 17.29 -0.73
CA ILE A 187 -2.34 17.84 0.07
C ILE A 187 -3.44 16.79 0.28
N GLN A 188 -4.04 16.81 1.47
CA GLN A 188 -5.07 15.86 1.87
C GLN A 188 -6.28 15.79 0.91
N PRO A 189 -6.78 16.90 0.32
CA PRO A 189 -7.92 16.82 -0.59
C PRO A 189 -7.67 15.92 -1.82
N ALA A 190 -6.45 15.92 -2.35
CA ALA A 190 -6.09 15.05 -3.48
C ALA A 190 -6.15 13.56 -3.08
N VAL A 191 -5.75 13.23 -1.84
CA VAL A 191 -5.89 11.89 -1.25
C VAL A 191 -7.36 11.46 -1.18
N THR A 192 -8.23 12.34 -0.69
CA THR A 192 -9.66 12.02 -0.57
C THR A 192 -10.33 11.90 -1.94
N MET A 193 -9.88 12.65 -2.95
CA MET A 193 -10.38 12.52 -4.32
C MET A 193 -10.00 11.16 -4.91
N THR A 194 -8.72 10.77 -4.85
CA THR A 194 -8.28 9.45 -5.33
C THR A 194 -9.02 8.33 -4.62
N THR A 195 -9.10 8.34 -3.30
CA THR A 195 -9.77 7.25 -2.55
C THR A 195 -11.27 7.20 -2.77
N SER A 196 -11.93 8.33 -3.00
CA SER A 196 -13.35 8.36 -3.40
C SER A 196 -13.57 7.64 -4.73
N LEU A 197 -12.66 7.84 -5.70
CA LEU A 197 -12.70 7.16 -7.00
C LEU A 197 -12.39 5.66 -6.86
N GLN A 198 -11.40 5.30 -6.04
CA GLN A 198 -11.05 3.90 -5.79
C GLN A 198 -12.21 3.16 -5.09
N LEU A 199 -12.82 3.75 -4.06
CA LEU A 199 -13.98 3.17 -3.36
C LEU A 199 -15.19 3.04 -4.28
N ARG A 200 -15.43 4.03 -5.16
CA ARG A 200 -16.50 3.97 -6.17
C ARG A 200 -16.38 2.71 -7.02
N ASP A 201 -15.20 2.40 -7.54
CA ASP A 201 -15.01 1.24 -8.41
C ASP A 201 -14.86 -0.06 -7.62
N ALA A 202 -14.30 -0.01 -6.41
CA ALA A 202 -14.32 -1.13 -5.48
C ALA A 202 -15.74 -1.58 -5.19
N LEU A 203 -16.65 -0.67 -4.84
CA LEU A 203 -18.05 -1.03 -4.56
C LEU A 203 -18.76 -1.64 -5.77
N LYS A 204 -18.45 -1.20 -6.99
CA LYS A 204 -18.99 -1.84 -8.21
C LYS A 204 -18.48 -3.27 -8.35
N ILE A 205 -17.18 -3.50 -8.16
CA ILE A 205 -16.59 -4.84 -8.21
C ILE A 205 -17.18 -5.74 -7.11
N LEU A 206 -17.23 -5.26 -5.87
CA LEU A 206 -17.69 -6.02 -4.70
C LEU A 206 -19.19 -6.37 -4.74
N THR A 207 -19.97 -5.66 -5.54
CA THR A 207 -21.40 -5.93 -5.78
C THR A 207 -21.67 -6.68 -7.09
N ASP A 208 -20.62 -6.99 -7.85
CA ASP A 208 -20.67 -7.50 -9.23
C ASP A 208 -21.48 -6.59 -10.19
N THR A 209 -21.50 -5.28 -9.93
CA THR A 209 -22.16 -4.31 -10.79
C THR A 209 -21.35 -4.10 -12.08
N PRO A 210 -21.91 -4.35 -13.27
CA PRO A 210 -21.20 -4.12 -14.52
C PRO A 210 -20.86 -2.64 -14.71
N PHE A 211 -19.63 -2.36 -15.12
CA PHE A 211 -19.18 -1.01 -15.48
C PHE A 211 -18.07 -1.07 -16.52
N THR A 212 -17.84 0.05 -17.20
CA THR A 212 -16.67 0.23 -18.06
C THR A 212 -15.59 0.95 -17.26
N PRO A 213 -14.44 0.31 -16.99
CA PRO A 213 -13.33 0.98 -16.33
C PRO A 213 -12.85 2.19 -17.12
N LYS A 214 -12.52 3.26 -16.40
CA LYS A 214 -11.97 4.49 -16.96
C LYS A 214 -10.77 4.91 -16.14
N LEU A 215 -9.87 5.64 -16.78
CA LEU A 215 -8.81 6.35 -16.08
C LEU A 215 -9.33 7.74 -15.77
N THR A 216 -9.25 8.11 -14.50
CA THR A 216 -9.58 9.45 -14.03
C THR A 216 -8.32 10.14 -13.55
N TYR A 217 -8.07 11.35 -14.04
CA TYR A 217 -6.95 12.20 -13.66
C TYR A 217 -7.44 13.63 -13.43
N GLY A 218 -6.89 14.32 -12.45
CA GLY A 218 -7.16 15.74 -12.28
C GLY A 218 -6.23 16.41 -11.30
N ASP A 219 -6.42 17.72 -11.16
CA ASP A 219 -5.75 18.56 -10.17
C ASP A 219 -6.82 19.26 -9.34
N ILE A 220 -6.85 18.97 -8.03
CA ILE A 220 -7.88 19.51 -7.13
C ILE A 220 -7.67 20.99 -6.81
N TRP A 221 -6.43 21.48 -6.90
CA TRP A 221 -6.11 22.88 -6.66
C TRP A 221 -6.59 23.75 -7.82
N GLU A 222 -6.36 23.28 -9.05
CA GLU A 222 -6.80 23.96 -10.27
C GLU A 222 -8.27 23.64 -10.64
N GLY A 223 -8.90 22.69 -9.95
CA GLY A 223 -10.28 22.26 -10.21
C GLY A 223 -10.46 21.48 -11.52
N THR A 224 -9.39 20.90 -12.06
CA THR A 224 -9.45 20.12 -13.31
C THR A 224 -9.82 18.66 -13.04
N HIS A 225 -10.61 18.07 -13.92
CA HIS A 225 -11.04 16.68 -13.82
C HIS A 225 -11.29 16.08 -15.21
N TYR A 226 -10.54 15.02 -15.54
CA TYR A 226 -10.61 14.31 -16.80
C TYR A 226 -10.90 12.85 -16.55
N THR A 227 -11.76 12.26 -17.39
CA THR A 227 -12.09 10.84 -17.31
C THR A 227 -12.17 10.28 -18.73
N PHE A 228 -11.38 9.25 -19.03
CA PHE A 228 -11.30 8.68 -20.37
C PHE A 228 -11.16 7.16 -20.34
N GLY A 229 -11.65 6.52 -21.40
CA GLY A 229 -11.48 5.08 -21.59
C GLY A 229 -10.07 4.78 -22.10
N PHE A 230 -9.49 3.68 -21.64
CA PHE A 230 -8.12 3.28 -21.97
C PHE A 230 -8.02 1.89 -22.61
N SER A 231 -9.15 1.29 -23.01
CA SER A 231 -9.17 -0.04 -23.63
C SER A 231 -8.35 -0.14 -24.92
N ARG A 232 -8.21 0.96 -25.66
CA ARG A 232 -7.41 1.04 -26.90
C ARG A 232 -5.91 1.15 -26.66
N MET A 233 -5.47 1.26 -25.41
CA MET A 233 -4.05 1.35 -25.05
C MET A 233 -3.37 -0.03 -24.97
N PHE A 234 -4.08 -1.11 -25.32
CA PHE A 234 -3.54 -2.46 -25.35
C PHE A 234 -2.33 -2.59 -26.27
N ASP A 235 -1.29 -3.24 -25.77
CA ASP A 235 -0.09 -3.60 -26.52
C ASP A 235 -0.07 -5.12 -26.75
N SER A 236 -0.06 -5.54 -28.01
CA SER A 236 -0.03 -6.96 -28.40
C SER A 236 1.27 -7.67 -28.05
N THR A 237 2.33 -6.91 -27.75
CA THR A 237 3.64 -7.43 -27.32
C THR A 237 3.82 -7.41 -25.80
N CYS A 238 2.79 -6.99 -25.05
CA CYS A 238 2.85 -6.89 -23.60
C CYS A 238 3.18 -8.23 -22.92
N THR A 239 4.20 -8.23 -22.06
CA THR A 239 4.65 -9.40 -21.30
C THR A 239 3.73 -9.78 -20.13
N THR A 240 2.74 -8.94 -19.78
CA THR A 240 1.77 -9.21 -18.71
C THR A 240 0.40 -9.65 -19.23
N CYS A 241 -0.19 -8.92 -20.18
CA CYS A 241 -1.55 -9.18 -20.67
C CYS A 241 -1.62 -9.50 -22.17
N GLY A 242 -0.48 -9.63 -22.84
CA GLY A 242 -0.42 -10.08 -24.24
C GLY A 242 -0.77 -11.56 -24.39
N PRO A 243 -0.73 -12.10 -25.63
CA PRO A 243 -1.15 -13.46 -25.92
C PRO A 243 -0.24 -14.54 -25.31
N ASN A 244 1.00 -14.21 -24.96
CA ASN A 244 1.98 -15.11 -24.35
C ASN A 244 2.65 -14.42 -23.14
N PRO A 245 1.95 -14.30 -22.00
CA PRO A 245 2.45 -13.56 -20.86
C PRO A 245 3.58 -14.32 -20.15
N THR A 246 4.62 -13.59 -19.74
CA THR A 246 5.79 -14.12 -19.03
C THR A 246 5.91 -13.61 -17.58
N TYR A 247 5.10 -12.61 -17.20
CA TYR A 247 5.03 -12.05 -15.84
C TYR A 247 6.41 -11.77 -15.21
N PRO A 248 7.26 -10.95 -15.87
CA PRO A 248 8.66 -10.80 -15.50
C PRO A 248 8.88 -10.31 -14.07
N HIS A 249 7.95 -9.53 -13.50
CA HIS A 249 8.09 -8.97 -12.15
C HIS A 249 7.82 -9.98 -11.04
N LEU A 250 7.16 -11.12 -11.34
CA LEU A 250 6.98 -12.21 -10.37
C LEU A 250 8.23 -13.09 -10.22
N HIS A 251 9.21 -12.96 -11.11
CA HIS A 251 10.41 -13.78 -11.15
C HIS A 251 11.69 -13.03 -10.72
N GLN A 252 11.56 -11.79 -10.26
CA GLN A 252 12.69 -11.03 -9.74
C GLN A 252 13.09 -11.56 -8.35
N THR A 253 14.35 -11.98 -8.21
CA THR A 253 14.95 -12.33 -6.90
C THR A 253 15.12 -11.10 -6.02
N ASP A 254 14.78 -11.25 -4.74
CA ASP A 254 14.86 -10.19 -3.71
C ASP A 254 16.19 -9.43 -3.74
N GLN A 255 16.11 -8.11 -3.85
CA GLN A 255 17.25 -7.27 -3.55
C GLN A 255 17.35 -7.12 -2.03
N GLN A 256 18.48 -7.49 -1.44
CA GLN A 256 18.79 -7.26 -0.01
C GLN A 256 18.76 -5.78 0.39
N TYR A 257 18.70 -4.87 -0.58
CA TYR A 257 18.72 -3.44 -0.40
C TYR A 257 17.70 -2.79 -1.33
N ALA A 258 16.91 -1.88 -0.77
CA ALA A 258 16.05 -1.00 -1.55
C ALA A 258 16.22 0.42 -1.03
N THR A 259 16.44 1.38 -1.93
CA THR A 259 16.35 2.81 -1.59
C THR A 259 14.88 3.17 -1.52
N LEU A 260 14.43 3.70 -0.37
CA LEU A 260 13.08 4.23 -0.25
C LEU A 260 13.04 5.59 -0.93
N CYS A 261 12.27 5.70 -2.01
CA CYS A 261 12.16 6.92 -2.81
C CYS A 261 11.75 8.11 -1.93
N GLY A 262 12.48 9.22 -2.04
CA GLY A 262 12.12 10.50 -1.42
C GLY A 262 12.40 10.66 0.08
N ARG A 263 12.98 9.66 0.76
CA ARG A 263 13.19 9.70 2.23
C ARG A 263 14.64 9.68 2.69
N ASP A 264 15.61 9.75 1.78
CA ASP A 264 17.03 9.51 2.08
C ASP A 264 17.19 8.33 3.05
N THR A 265 16.53 7.21 2.75
CA THR A 265 16.50 6.04 3.63
C THR A 265 16.83 4.80 2.82
N VAL A 266 17.74 3.98 3.33
CA VAL A 266 18.08 2.67 2.78
C VAL A 266 17.50 1.57 3.66
N GLN A 267 16.83 0.60 3.04
CA GLN A 267 16.47 -0.65 3.70
C GLN A 267 17.63 -1.64 3.62
N TYR A 268 17.96 -2.25 4.75
CA TYR A 268 18.88 -3.37 4.90
C TYR A 268 18.10 -4.56 5.47
N SER A 269 18.34 -5.76 4.95
CA SER A 269 17.71 -6.98 5.49
C SER A 269 18.77 -8.06 5.74
N ASN A 270 18.79 -8.59 6.97
CA ASN A 270 19.59 -9.76 7.34
C ASN A 270 18.88 -10.56 8.44
N GLU A 271 18.23 -11.65 8.04
CA GLU A 271 17.41 -12.51 8.90
C GLU A 271 18.17 -13.12 10.09
N ASN A 272 19.50 -13.18 10.02
CA ASN A 272 20.32 -13.70 11.11
C ASN A 272 20.41 -12.72 12.30
N ILE A 273 19.97 -11.47 12.14
CA ILE A 273 19.97 -10.47 13.20
C ILE A 273 18.63 -10.49 13.92
N THR A 274 18.64 -11.07 15.11
CA THR A 274 17.47 -11.04 16.01
C THR A 274 17.42 -9.74 16.80
N GLN A 275 16.24 -9.36 17.28
CA GLN A 275 16.10 -8.19 18.16
C GLN A 275 16.83 -8.38 19.48
N GLU A 276 16.87 -9.61 20.00
CA GLU A 276 17.59 -9.94 21.23
C GLU A 276 19.09 -9.69 21.07
N MET A 277 19.69 -10.16 19.97
CA MET A 277 21.10 -9.90 19.65
C MET A 277 21.38 -8.40 19.56
N LEU A 278 20.50 -7.66 18.88
CA LEU A 278 20.68 -6.21 18.74
C LEU A 278 20.54 -5.47 20.07
N LYS A 279 19.57 -5.83 20.92
CA LYS A 279 19.43 -5.25 22.28
C LYS A 279 20.68 -5.50 23.11
N GLN A 280 21.18 -6.74 23.14
CA GLN A 280 22.40 -7.08 23.88
C GLN A 280 23.60 -6.26 23.41
N TYR A 281 23.74 -6.06 22.10
CA TYR A 281 24.79 -5.20 21.54
C TYR A 281 24.62 -3.74 21.99
N LEU A 282 23.42 -3.18 21.83
CA LEU A 282 23.15 -1.78 22.18
C LEU A 282 23.39 -1.52 23.68
N ASP A 283 22.97 -2.44 24.54
CA ASP A 283 23.22 -2.38 25.99
C ASP A 283 24.72 -2.45 26.32
N ALA A 284 25.45 -3.40 25.71
CA ALA A 284 26.89 -3.59 25.93
C ALA A 284 27.72 -2.37 25.49
N HIS A 285 27.24 -1.62 24.50
CA HIS A 285 27.89 -0.42 23.98
C HIS A 285 27.29 0.88 24.52
N HIS A 286 26.37 0.81 25.49
CA HIS A 286 25.68 1.97 26.08
C HIS A 286 25.00 2.90 25.07
N ILE A 287 24.46 2.32 23.99
CA ILE A 287 23.71 3.05 22.96
C ILE A 287 22.26 3.13 23.43
N HIS A 288 21.77 4.34 23.66
CA HIS A 288 20.37 4.56 24.01
C HIS A 288 19.43 4.18 22.85
N TYR A 289 18.36 3.47 23.17
CA TYR A 289 17.35 3.08 22.21
C TYR A 289 15.93 3.18 22.79
N HIS A 290 14.97 3.32 21.88
CA HIS A 290 13.55 3.18 22.15
C HIS A 290 13.09 1.81 21.64
N ALA A 291 12.29 1.09 22.42
CA ALA A 291 11.80 -0.24 22.06
C ALA A 291 10.29 -0.31 22.22
N ASN A 292 9.62 -0.98 21.29
CA ASN A 292 8.26 -1.45 21.44
C ASN A 292 8.20 -2.95 21.03
N PRO A 293 7.05 -3.64 21.12
CA PRO A 293 6.96 -5.05 20.77
C PRO A 293 7.32 -5.40 19.31
N TYR A 294 7.37 -4.41 18.42
CA TYR A 294 7.53 -4.61 16.98
C TYR A 294 8.90 -4.17 16.44
N MET A 295 9.57 -3.24 17.13
CA MET A 295 10.80 -2.63 16.63
C MET A 295 11.69 -1.98 17.71
N LEU A 296 12.94 -1.74 17.31
CA LEU A 296 13.94 -0.99 18.04
C LEU A 296 14.35 0.24 17.23
N ARG A 297 14.44 1.39 17.89
CA ARG A 297 14.88 2.66 17.28
C ARG A 297 16.04 3.23 18.07
N PHE A 298 17.15 3.52 17.41
CA PHE A 298 18.36 4.05 18.03
C PHE A 298 19.13 4.93 17.06
N GLU A 299 20.15 5.62 17.55
CA GLU A 299 21.09 6.38 16.71
C GLU A 299 22.47 5.71 16.73
N PHE A 300 23.09 5.61 15.56
CA PHE A 300 24.44 5.08 15.40
C PHE A 300 25.19 5.87 14.32
N ASN A 301 26.37 6.38 14.66
CA ASN A 301 27.21 7.23 13.79
C ASN A 301 26.43 8.38 13.10
N GLY A 302 25.50 9.03 13.82
CA GLY A 302 24.71 10.14 13.31
C GLY A 302 23.53 9.74 12.42
N HIS A 303 23.27 8.44 12.26
CA HIS A 303 22.11 7.92 11.53
C HIS A 303 21.08 7.34 12.49
N ARG A 304 19.81 7.72 12.29
CA ARG A 304 18.68 7.06 12.95
C ARG A 304 18.43 5.72 12.28
N ILE A 305 18.43 4.65 13.07
CA ILE A 305 18.20 3.28 12.61
C ILE A 305 16.93 2.74 13.28
N VAL A 306 16.05 2.14 12.48
CA VAL A 306 14.86 1.43 12.96
C VAL A 306 14.95 -0.02 12.54
N SER A 307 15.05 -0.94 13.50
CA SER A 307 15.13 -2.38 13.29
C SER A 307 13.81 -3.05 13.65
N PHE A 308 13.27 -3.83 12.72
CA PHE A 308 12.07 -4.64 12.89
C PHE A 308 12.43 -6.08 13.27
N SER A 309 11.45 -6.81 13.78
CA SER A 309 11.55 -8.27 13.86
C SER A 309 11.85 -8.89 12.49
N GLY A 310 12.69 -9.93 12.44
CA GLY A 310 13.11 -10.57 11.18
C GLY A 310 14.33 -9.93 10.50
N GLY A 311 15.05 -9.04 11.20
CA GLY A 311 16.35 -8.55 10.73
C GLY A 311 16.30 -7.46 9.65
N ARG A 312 15.09 -6.95 9.35
CA ARG A 312 14.90 -5.76 8.50
C ARG A 312 15.24 -4.49 9.27
N MET A 313 15.98 -3.58 8.65
CA MET A 313 16.38 -2.30 9.21
C MET A 313 16.23 -1.16 8.21
N LEU A 314 15.81 0.01 8.70
CA LEU A 314 15.73 1.26 7.95
C LEU A 314 16.79 2.22 8.48
N ILE A 315 17.67 2.67 7.60
CA ILE A 315 18.78 3.57 7.91
C ILE A 315 18.47 4.93 7.29
N HIS A 316 18.15 5.91 8.15
CA HIS A 316 17.77 7.26 7.72
C HIS A 316 18.99 8.16 7.48
N GLY A 317 18.83 9.13 6.57
CA GLY A 317 19.89 10.06 6.18
C GLY A 317 20.92 9.44 5.22
N MET A 318 20.54 8.39 4.49
CA MET A 318 21.44 7.66 3.60
C MET A 318 20.74 7.30 2.28
N THR A 319 21.44 7.43 1.17
CA THR A 319 20.90 7.17 -0.18
C THR A 319 21.58 6.01 -0.91
N LYS A 320 22.78 5.61 -0.46
CA LYS A 320 23.59 4.58 -1.13
C LYS A 320 23.58 3.27 -0.34
N PRO A 321 23.12 2.15 -0.93
CA PRO A 321 23.19 0.83 -0.32
C PRO A 321 24.58 0.42 0.16
N THR A 322 25.64 0.79 -0.56
CA THR A 322 27.02 0.43 -0.21
C THR A 322 27.51 1.11 1.07
N GLU A 323 27.02 2.31 1.38
CA GLU A 323 27.32 3.01 2.64
C GLU A 323 26.54 2.35 3.80
N ALA A 324 25.30 1.91 3.54
CA ALA A 324 24.48 1.19 4.51
C ALA A 324 25.13 -0.12 4.93
N ILE A 325 25.67 -0.88 3.96
CA ILE A 325 26.42 -2.12 4.24
C ILE A 325 27.59 -1.84 5.20
N LYS A 326 28.37 -0.80 4.92
CA LYS A 326 29.52 -0.45 5.75
C LYS A 326 29.09 -0.06 7.17
N LEU A 327 28.03 0.74 7.30
CA LEU A 327 27.48 1.12 8.60
C LEU A 327 26.99 -0.10 9.38
N MET A 328 26.27 -1.01 8.71
CA MET A 328 25.75 -2.23 9.34
C MET A 328 26.87 -3.19 9.75
N ASN A 329 27.90 -3.34 8.94
CA ASN A 329 29.08 -4.13 9.32
C ASN A 329 29.79 -3.50 10.54
N GLN A 330 29.92 -2.17 10.59
CA GLN A 330 30.47 -1.49 11.77
C GLN A 330 29.62 -1.67 13.03
N LEU A 331 28.30 -1.74 12.88
CA LEU A 331 27.38 -1.96 14.00
C LEU A 331 27.41 -3.41 14.49
N LEU A 332 27.66 -4.38 13.62
CA LEU A 332 27.49 -5.80 13.94
C LEU A 332 28.82 -6.54 14.15
N GLY A 333 29.96 -5.93 13.80
CA GLY A 333 31.30 -6.51 13.93
C GLY A 333 31.82 -7.09 12.63
#